data_AF-A0A1Y1XVZ4-F1
#
_entry.id   AF-A0A1Y1XVZ4-F1
#
_cell.length_a   1.000
_cell.length_b   1.000
_cell.length_c   1.000
_cell.angle_alpha   90.00
_cell.angle_beta   90.00
_cell.angle_gamma   90.00
#
_symmetry.space_group_name_H-M   'P 1'
#
loop_
_entity.id
_entity.type
_entity.pdbx_description
1 polymer ?
#
loop_
_entity_poly.entity_id
_entity_poly.type
_entity_poly.pdbx_seq_one_letter_code
_entity_poly.pdbx_strand_id
1 'polypeptide(L)' 'YKTELCRLYEESGTCCYSEKCQFAHGVAQLRDVPRHPKYKAQICRTFWEQGSCPYGKRCCFIH' A
#
# COMPACT_ATOMS: atom_id res chain seq x y z
N TYR A 1 -1.01 -9.66 -5.51
CA TYR A 1 -0.82 -10.64 -4.42
C TYR A 1 0.52 -10.36 -3.76
N LYS A 2 0.54 -10.14 -2.44
CA LYS A 2 1.70 -9.74 -1.61
C LYS A 2 2.42 -8.46 -2.05
N THR A 3 1.65 -7.46 -2.45
CA THR A 3 2.16 -6.17 -2.96
C THR A 3 2.22 -5.08 -1.89
N GLU A 4 1.67 -5.37 -0.71
CA GLU A 4 1.65 -4.51 0.46
C GLU A 4 1.93 -5.38 1.70
N LEU A 5 2.51 -4.78 2.74
CA LEU A 5 2.79 -5.46 4.00
C LEU A 5 1.50 -5.76 4.77
N CYS A 6 1.48 -6.90 5.45
CA CYS A 6 0.38 -7.30 6.31
C CYS A 6 0.49 -6.54 7.63
N ARG A 7 -0.45 -5.62 7.87
CA ARG A 7 -0.47 -4.80 9.10
C ARG A 7 -0.57 -5.65 10.37
N LEU A 8 -1.45 -6.65 10.37
CA LEU A 8 -1.63 -7.55 11.52
C LEU A 8 -0.32 -8.27 11.88
N TYR A 9 0.39 -8.76 10.87
CA TYR A 9 1.68 -9.42 11.08
C TYR A 9 2.77 -8.42 11.52
N GLU A 10 2.76 -7.21 10.98
CA GLU A 10 3.71 -6.14 11.34
C GLU A 10 3.51 -5.69 12.80
N GLU A 11 2.26 -5.56 13.25
CA GLU A 11 1.92 -5.08 14.59
C GLU A 11 2.00 -6.17 15.66
N SER A 12 1.51 -7.38 15.35
CA SER A 12 1.37 -8.48 16.32
C SER A 12 2.36 -9.62 16.13
N GLY A 13 3.20 -9.57 15.09
CA GLY A 13 4.11 -10.67 14.71
C GLY A 13 3.40 -11.94 14.22
N THR A 14 2.07 -11.93 14.18
CA THR A 14 1.23 -13.09 13.87
C THR A 14 0.08 -12.68 12.96
N CYS A 15 -0.34 -13.58 12.07
CA CYS A 15 -1.44 -13.33 11.15
C CYS A 15 -2.35 -14.56 11.10
N CYS A 16 -3.65 -14.36 11.29
CA CYS A 16 -4.65 -15.43 11.26
C CYS A 16 -4.72 -16.16 9.91
N TYR A 17 -4.28 -15.51 8.82
CA TYR A 17 -4.26 -16.11 7.48
C TYR A 17 -2.99 -16.90 7.19
N SER A 18 -1.97 -16.82 8.04
CA SER A 18 -0.69 -17.53 7.90
C SER A 18 -0.17 -17.49 6.44
N GLU A 19 0.17 -18.62 5.83
CA GLU A 19 0.69 -18.69 4.46
C GLU A 19 -0.31 -18.29 3.37
N LYS A 20 -1.62 -18.33 3.67
CA LYS A 20 -2.68 -17.91 2.74
C LYS A 20 -2.89 -16.40 2.72
N CYS A 21 -2.15 -15.64 3.55
CA CYS A 21 -2.24 -14.20 3.58
C CYS A 21 -1.95 -13.59 2.20
N GLN A 22 -2.85 -12.73 1.73
CA GLN A 22 -2.69 -12.02 0.46
C GLN A 22 -1.70 -10.85 0.56
N PHE A 23 -1.27 -10.51 1.77
CA PHE A 23 -0.30 -9.46 2.08
C PHE A 23 1.05 -10.08 2.46
N ALA A 24 2.12 -9.30 2.34
CA ALA A 24 3.46 -9.76 2.65
C ALA A 24 3.73 -9.72 4.17
N HIS A 25 4.21 -10.82 4.77
CA HIS A 25 4.63 -10.87 6.18
C HIS A 25 6.05 -10.30 6.42
N GLY A 26 6.57 -9.53 5.47
CA GLY A 26 7.89 -8.94 5.53
C GLY A 26 8.38 -8.55 4.14
N VAL A 27 9.48 -7.80 4.09
CA VAL A 27 10.07 -7.32 2.84
C VAL A 27 10.46 -8.45 1.88
N ALA A 28 10.85 -9.61 2.41
CA ALA A 28 11.20 -10.78 1.61
C ALA A 28 10.01 -11.36 0.80
N GLN A 29 8.78 -11.15 1.27
CA GLN A 29 7.57 -11.59 0.57
C GLN A 29 6.90 -10.48 -0.24
N LEU A 30 7.41 -9.24 -0.15
CA LEU A 30 6.84 -8.08 -0.81
C LEU A 30 7.21 -8.09 -2.29
N ARG A 31 6.19 -8.18 -3.14
CA ARG A 31 6.34 -8.18 -4.60
C ARG A 31 6.25 -6.77 -5.12
N ASP A 32 7.21 -6.41 -5.97
CA ASP A 32 7.14 -5.17 -6.73
C ASP A 32 5.98 -5.23 -7.72
N VAL A 33 5.30 -4.10 -7.90
CA VAL A 33 4.20 -3.95 -8.85
C VAL A 33 4.65 -2.98 -9.92
N PRO A 34 4.70 -3.40 -11.20
CA PRO A 34 4.99 -2.47 -12.28
C PRO A 34 3.90 -1.40 -12.29
N ARG A 35 4.28 -0.17 -11.94
CA ARG A 35 3.38 0.98 -11.93
C ARG A 35 3.48 1.72 -13.25
N HIS A 36 2.39 2.38 -13.62
CA HIS A 36 2.40 3.26 -14.78
C HIS A 36 3.44 4.38 -14.57
N PRO A 37 4.18 4.82 -15.61
CA PRO A 37 5.21 5.86 -15.48
C PRO A 37 4.73 7.18 -14.88
N LYS A 38 3.42 7.47 -14.98
CA LYS A 38 2.79 8.66 -14.37
C LYS A 38 2.39 8.47 -12.91
N TYR A 39 2.70 7.34 -12.28
CA TYR A 39 2.43 7.13 -10.85
C TYR A 39 3.19 8.16 -10.02
N LYS A 40 2.48 8.88 -9.16
CA LYS A 40 3.00 9.97 -8.32
C LYS A 40 3.71 11.06 -9.14
N ALA A 41 3.27 11.30 -10.37
CA ALA A 41 3.81 12.38 -11.22
C ALA A 41 3.05 13.71 -11.07
N GLN A 42 1.79 13.67 -10.61
CA GLN A 42 0.93 14.85 -10.43
C GLN A 42 0.37 14.89 -9.02
N ILE A 43 0.07 16.08 -8.52
CA ILE A 43 -0.53 16.30 -7.20
C ILE A 43 -1.98 15.82 -7.14
N CYS A 44 -2.37 15.26 -6.01
CA CYS A 44 -3.74 14.93 -5.68
C CYS A 44 -4.45 16.20 -5.22
N ARG A 45 -5.25 16.80 -6.10
CA ARG A 45 -6.00 18.01 -5.78
C ARG A 45 -6.86 17.83 -4.53
N THR A 46 -7.56 16.70 -4.43
CA THR A 46 -8.39 16.37 -3.26
C THR A 46 -7.60 16.41 -1.96
N PHE A 47 -6.41 15.82 -1.91
CA PHE A 47 -5.59 15.85 -0.70
C PHE A 47 -5.09 17.28 -0.40
N TRP A 48 -4.64 18.01 -1.42
CA TRP A 48 -4.09 19.35 -1.26
C TRP A 48 -5.15 20.41 -0.91
N GLU A 49 -6.39 20.23 -1.37
CA GLU A 49 -7.52 21.14 -1.12
C GLU A 49 -8.27 20.80 0.17
N GLN A 50 -8.45 19.50 0.47
CA GLN A 50 -9.30 19.03 1.56
C GLN A 50 -8.49 18.47 2.75
N GLY A 51 -7.17 18.36 2.62
CA GLY A 51 -6.27 17.79 3.64
C GLY A 51 -6.39 16.26 3.79
N SER A 52 -7.28 15.61 3.05
CA SER A 52 -7.50 14.16 3.12
C SER A 52 -7.88 13.60 1.75
N CYS A 53 -7.52 12.34 1.51
CA CYS A 53 -7.85 11.65 0.27
C CYS A 53 -8.38 10.25 0.60
N PRO A 54 -9.56 9.86 0.06
CA PRO A 54 -10.18 8.57 0.36
C PRO A 54 -9.34 7.37 -0.08
N TYR A 55 -8.43 7.57 -1.04
CA TYR A 55 -7.53 6.53 -1.53
C TYR A 55 -6.28 6.36 -0.65
N GLY A 56 -5.97 7.31 0.24
CA GLY A 56 -4.83 7.24 1.16
C GLY A 56 -3.52 6.82 0.46
N LYS A 57 -2.81 5.84 1.04
CA LYS A 57 -1.54 5.32 0.50
C LYS A 57 -1.67 4.68 -0.89
N ARG A 58 -2.88 4.29 -1.30
CA ARG A 58 -3.16 3.68 -2.62
C ARG A 58 -3.38 4.71 -3.72
N CYS A 59 -3.43 6.00 -3.40
CA CYS A 59 -3.60 7.03 -4.41
C CYS A 59 -2.43 7.05 -5.40
N CYS A 60 -2.76 7.16 -6.69
CA CYS A 60 -1.79 7.25 -7.78
C CYS A 60 -1.16 8.64 -7.92
N PHE A 61 -1.63 9.64 -7.16
CA PHE A 61 -1.18 11.03 -7.20
C PHE A 61 -0.42 11.40 -5.92
N ILE A 62 0.44 12.42 -5.98
CA ILE A 62 1.21 12.91 -4.84
C ILE A 62 0.23 13.49 -3.80
N HIS A 63 0.31 13.03 -2.56
CA HIS A 63 -0.43 13.60 -1.43
C HIS A 63 0.51 14.55 -0.73
#